data_AF-A0AAW5EI39-F1
#
_entry.id   AF-A0AAW5EI39-F1
#
_cell.length_a   1.000
_cell.length_b   1.000
_cell.length_c   1.000
_cell.angle_alpha   90.00
_cell.angle_beta   90.00
_cell.angle_gamma   90.00
#
_symmetry.space_group_name_H-M   'P 1'
#
loop_
_entity.id
_entity.type
_entity.pdbx_description
1 polymer ?
#
loop_
_entity_poly.entity_id
_entity_poly.type
_entity_poly.pdbx_seq_one_letter_code
_entity_poly.pdbx_strand_id
1 'polypeptide(L)'
;MLKFLAFILSLSMSLFAIDLNLKPVKMELLKVEDIYGYVEDSPDIKLNSSGVVIQRFQTSKSIIARASVIAKEKGLAKLKFSVFADLEQDALPLPNVVPQKGNEVVLNFLY
;
A
#
# COMPACT_ATOMS: atom_id res chain seq x y z
N MET A 1 -36.43 -15.41 23.39
CA MET A 1 -36.22 -14.25 22.49
C MET A 1 -35.18 -13.27 23.03
N LEU A 2 -35.30 -12.77 24.27
CA LEU A 2 -34.33 -11.84 24.86
C LEU A 2 -32.87 -12.34 24.89
N LYS A 3 -32.65 -13.62 25.24
CA LYS A 3 -31.31 -14.24 25.25
C LYS A 3 -30.65 -14.30 23.86
N PHE A 4 -31.45 -14.48 22.82
CA PHE A 4 -30.97 -14.54 21.44
C PHE A 4 -30.61 -13.13 20.93
N LEU A 5 -31.41 -12.13 21.29
CA LEU A 5 -31.14 -10.73 20.97
C LEU A 5 -29.86 -10.23 21.68
N ALA A 6 -29.67 -10.62 22.95
CA ALA A 6 -28.45 -10.30 23.71
C ALA A 6 -27.19 -10.93 23.09
N PHE A 7 -27.29 -12.14 22.53
CA PHE A 7 -26.19 -12.82 21.84
C PHE A 7 -25.81 -12.14 20.51
N ILE A 8 -26.79 -11.68 19.74
CA ILE A 8 -26.53 -10.91 18.51
C ILE A 8 -25.87 -9.56 18.87
N LEU A 9 -26.32 -8.91 19.93
CA LEU A 9 -25.77 -7.63 20.36
C LEU A 9 -24.31 -7.76 20.83
N SER A 10 -23.96 -8.82 21.58
CA SER A 10 -22.58 -9.05 22.00
C SER A 10 -21.66 -9.40 20.83
N LEU A 11 -22.16 -10.12 19.81
CA LEU A 11 -21.40 -10.43 18.60
C LEU A 11 -21.12 -9.18 17.74
N SER A 12 -22.02 -8.19 17.74
CA SER A 12 -21.83 -6.94 16.99
C SER A 12 -20.75 -6.02 17.58
N MET A 13 -20.50 -6.10 18.89
CA MET A 13 -19.51 -5.24 19.57
C MET A 13 -18.06 -5.66 19.29
N SER A 14 -17.79 -6.91 18.93
CA SER A 14 -16.43 -7.37 18.60
C SER A 14 -15.95 -6.92 17.21
N LEU A 15 -16.86 -6.47 16.33
CA LEU A 15 -16.53 -6.05 14.97
C LEU A 15 -15.84 -4.67 14.90
N PHE A 16 -16.01 -3.83 15.93
CA PHE A 16 -15.49 -2.46 15.95
C PHE A 16 -14.17 -2.29 16.72
N ALA A 17 -13.53 -3.38 17.14
CA ALA A 17 -12.27 -3.34 17.89
C ALA A 17 -11.00 -3.26 16.99
N ILE A 18 -11.15 -3.03 15.70
CA ILE A 18 -10.01 -2.89 14.78
C ILE A 18 -9.47 -1.46 14.89
N ASP A 19 -8.27 -1.33 15.47
CA ASP A 19 -7.49 -0.09 15.41
C ASP A 19 -6.96 0.13 13.98
N LEU A 20 -7.72 0.90 13.19
CA LEU A 20 -7.35 1.36 11.85
C LEU A 20 -6.32 2.49 11.94
N ASN A 21 -5.15 2.20 12.51
CA ASN A 21 -4.03 3.12 12.53
C ASN A 21 -3.31 3.10 11.16
N LEU A 22 -3.82 3.93 10.24
CA LEU A 22 -3.35 4.05 8.85
C LEU A 22 -2.33 5.19 8.69
N LYS A 23 -1.43 5.36 9.66
CA LYS A 23 -0.35 6.36 9.54
C LYS A 23 0.49 6.06 8.28
N PRO A 24 0.68 7.04 7.38
CA PRO A 24 1.49 6.83 6.19
C PRO A 24 2.93 6.52 6.56
N VAL A 25 3.47 5.44 6.01
CA VAL A 25 4.88 5.05 6.21
C VAL A 25 5.64 5.37 4.92
N LYS A 26 6.66 6.21 5.02
CA LYS A 26 7.47 6.66 3.88
C LYS A 26 8.83 5.98 3.91
N MET A 27 9.29 5.53 2.75
CA MET A 27 10.56 4.84 2.57
C MET A 27 11.03 4.95 1.13
N GLU A 28 12.23 4.44 0.84
CA GLU A 28 12.77 4.39 -0.52
C GLU A 28 12.89 2.94 -0.99
N LEU A 29 12.70 2.72 -2.30
CA LEU A 29 12.96 1.42 -2.92
C LEU A 29 14.46 1.13 -2.88
N LEU A 30 14.83 0.05 -2.18
CA LEU A 30 16.20 -0.44 -2.12
C LEU A 30 16.57 -1.21 -3.40
N LYS A 31 15.60 -1.92 -3.96
CA LYS A 31 15.74 -2.75 -5.16
C LYS A 31 14.41 -2.85 -5.90
N VAL A 32 14.48 -2.98 -7.22
CA VAL A 32 13.35 -3.30 -8.09
C VAL A 32 13.74 -4.50 -8.95
N GLU A 33 12.82 -5.47 -9.07
CA GLU A 33 12.91 -6.65 -9.91
C GLU A 33 11.57 -6.84 -10.63
N ASP A 34 11.52 -6.48 -11.91
CA ASP A 34 10.30 -6.55 -12.72
C ASP A 34 9.12 -5.81 -12.03
N ILE A 35 8.03 -6.49 -11.70
CA ILE A 35 6.88 -5.93 -11.00
C ILE A 35 7.03 -5.91 -9.47
N TYR A 36 8.22 -6.21 -8.94
CA TYR A 36 8.48 -6.30 -7.51
C TYR A 36 9.43 -5.21 -7.03
N GLY A 37 9.11 -4.63 -5.87
CA GLY A 37 9.96 -3.71 -5.14
C GLY A 37 10.39 -4.29 -3.80
N TYR A 38 11.52 -3.83 -3.27
CA TYR A 38 12.00 -4.20 -1.95
C TYR A 38 12.30 -2.93 -1.15
N VAL A 39 11.79 -2.88 0.07
CA VAL A 39 12.02 -1.81 1.05
C VAL A 39 12.50 -2.43 2.35
N GLU A 40 13.14 -1.63 3.20
CA GLU A 40 13.50 -2.06 4.55
C GLU A 40 12.23 -2.35 5.35
N ASP A 41 12.21 -3.50 6.04
CA ASP A 41 11.06 -3.90 6.83
C ASP A 41 11.00 -3.14 8.16
N SER A 42 9.79 -2.84 8.62
CA SER A 42 9.56 -2.24 9.94
C SER A 42 8.27 -2.78 10.59
N PRO A 43 8.11 -2.62 11.92
CA PRO A 43 6.87 -2.98 12.61
C PRO A 43 5.63 -2.25 12.08
N ASP A 44 5.83 -1.07 11.46
CA ASP A 44 4.74 -0.25 10.91
C ASP A 44 4.25 -0.75 9.55
N ILE A 45 5.02 -1.62 8.89
CA ILE A 45 4.65 -2.25 7.62
C ILE A 45 3.83 -3.51 7.91
N LYS A 46 2.55 -3.49 7.57
CA LYS A 46 1.67 -4.66 7.69
C LYS A 46 1.60 -5.42 6.37
N LEU A 47 1.52 -6.74 6.45
CA LEU A 47 1.24 -7.58 5.27
C LEU A 47 -0.11 -7.14 4.66
N ASN A 48 -0.21 -7.16 3.34
CA ASN A 48 -1.37 -6.68 2.56
C ASN A 48 -1.67 -5.19 2.70
N SER A 49 -0.79 -4.39 3.32
CA SER A 49 -0.94 -2.94 3.24
C SER A 49 -0.72 -2.47 1.81
N SER A 50 -1.48 -1.45 1.42
CA SER A 50 -1.40 -0.80 0.12
C SER A 50 -0.65 0.51 0.23
N GLY A 51 -0.14 0.97 -0.91
CA GLY A 51 0.55 2.24 -1.01
C GLY A 51 0.77 2.64 -2.45
N VAL A 52 1.61 3.66 -2.61
CA VAL A 52 1.95 4.24 -3.91
C VAL A 52 3.45 4.46 -4.04
N VAL A 53 3.95 4.34 -5.26
CA VAL A 53 5.30 4.73 -5.63
C VAL A 53 5.26 6.15 -6.20
N ILE A 54 6.10 7.03 -5.68
CA ILE A 54 6.19 8.44 -6.04
C ILE A 54 7.52 8.70 -6.74
N GLN A 55 7.43 9.18 -7.99
CA GLN A 55 8.55 9.80 -8.70
C GLN A 55 8.59 11.28 -8.33
N ARG A 56 9.76 11.75 -7.86
CA ARG A 56 10.03 13.18 -7.71
C ARG A 56 10.73 13.70 -8.96
N PHE A 57 10.16 14.73 -9.57
CA PHE A 57 10.79 15.54 -10.61
C PHE A 57 11.35 16.82 -9.97
N GLN A 58 12.09 17.62 -10.74
CA GLN A 58 12.71 18.86 -10.23
C GLN A 58 11.70 19.81 -9.57
N THR A 59 10.50 19.92 -10.13
CA THR A 59 9.47 20.88 -9.69
C THR A 59 8.15 20.23 -9.30
N SER A 60 7.99 18.92 -9.48
CA SER A 60 6.72 18.23 -9.28
C SER A 60 6.91 16.80 -8.74
N LYS A 61 5.81 16.17 -8.35
CA LYS A 61 5.77 14.78 -7.89
C LYS A 61 4.62 14.09 -8.60
N SER A 62 4.81 12.85 -9.00
CA SER A 62 3.76 12.03 -9.60
C SER A 62 3.72 10.66 -8.96
N ILE A 63 2.51 10.14 -8.81
CA ILE A 63 2.29 8.74 -8.47
C ILE A 63 2.43 7.92 -9.76
N ILE A 64 3.31 6.93 -9.75
CA ILE A 64 3.65 6.16 -10.96
C ILE A 64 3.20 4.70 -10.89
N ALA A 65 2.97 4.17 -9.69
CA ALA A 65 2.46 2.80 -9.49
C ALA A 65 1.74 2.65 -8.15
N ARG A 66 0.80 1.71 -8.08
CA ARG A 66 0.31 1.17 -6.80
C ARG A 66 1.32 0.15 -6.29
N ALA A 67 1.41 0.02 -4.97
CA ALA A 67 2.22 -0.98 -4.30
C ALA A 67 1.38 -1.76 -3.29
N SER A 68 1.62 -3.05 -3.15
CA SER A 68 1.03 -3.89 -2.11
C SER A 68 2.07 -4.76 -1.46
N VAL A 69 2.10 -4.81 -0.13
CA VAL A 69 3.01 -5.66 0.63
C VAL A 69 2.57 -7.12 0.51
N ILE A 70 3.36 -7.95 -0.18
CA ILE A 70 3.04 -9.36 -0.42
C ILE A 70 3.84 -10.33 0.45
N ALA A 71 4.98 -9.90 0.99
CA ALA A 71 5.80 -10.71 1.90
C ALA A 71 6.70 -9.82 2.77
N LYS A 72 7.14 -10.36 3.91
CA LYS A 72 8.14 -9.77 4.81
C LYS A 72 9.14 -10.88 5.19
N GLU A 73 10.38 -10.78 4.71
CA GLU A 73 11.40 -11.80 4.91
C GLU A 73 12.79 -11.18 5.05
N LYS A 74 13.61 -11.70 5.97
CA LYS A 74 15.02 -11.30 6.14
C LYS A 74 15.24 -9.78 6.30
N GLY A 75 14.31 -9.09 6.98
CA GLY A 75 14.39 -7.64 7.19
C GLY A 75 13.99 -6.79 5.97
N LEU A 76 13.40 -7.41 4.93
CA LEU A 76 12.87 -6.71 3.76
C LEU A 76 11.39 -6.97 3.61
N ALA A 77 10.64 -5.93 3.25
CA ALA A 77 9.27 -6.06 2.78
C ALA A 77 9.26 -6.09 1.24
N LYS A 78 8.65 -7.14 0.69
CA LYS A 78 8.46 -7.31 -0.75
C LYS A 78 7.14 -6.69 -1.17
N LEU A 79 7.22 -5.78 -2.13
CA LEU A 79 6.10 -5.05 -2.71
C LEU A 79 5.80 -5.60 -4.10
N LYS A 80 4.52 -5.74 -4.45
CA LYS A 80 4.07 -5.97 -5.83
C LYS A 80 3.49 -4.67 -6.39
N PHE A 81 3.94 -4.29 -7.58
CA PHE A 81 3.46 -3.13 -8.29
C PHE A 81 2.25 -3.46 -9.16
N SER A 82 1.33 -2.49 -9.29
CA SER A 82 0.23 -2.55 -10.24
C SER A 82 -0.09 -1.17 -10.82
N VAL A 83 -0.67 -1.17 -12.01
CA VAL A 83 -1.08 0.06 -12.72
C VAL A 83 -2.38 0.59 -12.09
N PHE A 84 -2.64 1.88 -12.25
CA PHE A 84 -3.93 2.46 -11.88
C PHE A 84 -5.01 2.13 -12.92
N ALA A 85 -5.55 0.90 -12.87
CA ALA A 85 -6.62 0.47 -13.78
C ALA A 85 -7.95 1.21 -13.53
N ASP A 86 -8.29 1.51 -12.27
CA ASP A 86 -9.56 2.21 -11.95
C ASP A 86 -9.61 3.68 -12.42
N LEU A 87 -8.49 4.22 -12.91
CA LEU A 87 -8.35 5.57 -13.47
C LEU A 87 -8.11 5.53 -15.00
N GLU A 88 -8.36 4.39 -15.64
CA GLU A 88 -8.17 4.20 -17.08
C GLU A 88 -9.08 5.17 -17.86
N GLN A 89 -8.46 6.22 -18.36
CA GLN A 89 -9.03 7.08 -19.40
C GLN A 89 -8.38 6.62 -20.71
N ASP A 90 -9.15 6.08 -21.66
CA ASP A 90 -8.65 5.65 -22.98
C ASP A 90 -7.81 6.72 -23.70
N ALA A 91 -7.98 7.99 -23.33
CA ALA A 91 -7.28 9.13 -23.90
C ALA A 91 -5.90 9.42 -23.26
N LEU A 92 -5.58 8.87 -22.08
CA LEU A 92 -4.32 9.15 -21.40
C LEU A 92 -3.26 8.11 -21.82
N PRO A 93 -2.08 8.55 -22.30
CA PRO A 93 -0.99 7.63 -22.58
C PRO A 93 -0.57 6.92 -21.29
N LEU A 94 -0.26 5.63 -21.39
CA LEU A 94 0.28 4.88 -20.27
C LEU A 94 1.56 5.58 -19.74
N PRO A 95 1.73 5.70 -18.41
CA PRO A 95 2.95 6.27 -17.86
C PRO A 95 4.17 5.46 -18.32
N ASN A 96 5.06 6.08 -19.09
CA ASN A 96 6.35 5.48 -19.49
C ASN A 96 7.39 5.46 -18.36
N VAL A 97 6.98 5.82 -17.14
CA VAL A 97 7.84 5.89 -15.96
C VAL A 97 7.53 4.70 -15.07
N VAL A 98 8.52 3.81 -14.95
CA VAL A 98 8.43 2.61 -14.11
C VAL A 98 9.13 2.85 -12.77
N PRO A 99 8.71 2.17 -11.68
CA PRO A 99 9.42 2.21 -10.40
C PRO A 99 10.91 1.87 -10.51
N GLN A 100 11.75 2.63 -9.82
CA GLN A 100 13.20 2.45 -9.79
C GLN A 100 13.75 2.55 -8.37
N LYS A 101 14.95 2.01 -8.16
CA LYS A 101 15.70 2.18 -6.90
C LYS A 101 15.79 3.67 -6.54
N GLY A 102 15.52 4.00 -5.28
CA GLY A 102 15.53 5.37 -4.77
C GLY A 102 14.22 6.14 -4.98
N ASN A 103 13.21 5.57 -5.66
CA ASN A 103 11.88 6.16 -5.63
C ASN A 103 11.25 6.05 -4.24
N GLU A 104 10.47 7.07 -3.88
CA GLU A 104 9.71 7.08 -2.63
C GLU A 104 8.54 6.11 -2.73
N VAL A 105 8.34 5.32 -1.68
CA VAL A 105 7.13 4.53 -1.46
C VAL A 105 6.42 5.09 -0.25
N VAL A 106 5.11 5.27 -0.37
CA VAL A 106 4.24 5.66 0.73
C VAL A 106 3.22 4.56 0.94
N LEU A 107 3.39 3.77 2.01
CA LEU A 107 2.44 2.75 2.44
C LEU A 107 1.37 3.35 3.36
N ASN A 108 0.23 2.68 3.48
CA ASN A 108 -0.98 3.20 4.13
C ASN A 108 -1.44 4.53 3.52
N PHE A 109 -1.27 4.67 2.20
CA PHE A 109 -1.67 5.87 1.47
C PHE A 109 -3.13 5.76 1.04
N LEU A 110 -3.99 6.55 1.67
CA LEU A 110 -5.38 6.71 1.25
C LEU A 110 -5.44 7.76 0.14
N TYR A 111 -5.93 7.36 -1.03
CA TYR A 111 -6.15 8.20 -2.21
C TYR A 111 -7.63 8.21 -2.59
#